data_AF-A0AA41V261-F1
#
_entry.id   AF-A0AA41V261-F1
#
_cell.length_a   1.000
_cell.length_b   1.000
_cell.length_c   1.000
_cell.angle_alpha   90.00
_cell.angle_beta   90.00
_cell.angle_gamma   90.00
#
_symmetry.space_group_name_H-M   'P 1'
#
loop_
_entity.id
_entity.type
_entity.pdbx_description
1 polymer ?
#
loop_
_entity_poly.entity_id
_entity_poly.type
_entity_poly.pdbx_seq_one_letter_code
_entity_poly.pdbx_strand_id
1 'polypeptide(L)'
;MSTLLLKPTYMEIQKQLMLCSLLGLISMFINITTQCTLTDEDLSDLRESKGRHAQFSSDMCKFYRDWHVKSDGLCGIFLHDPISFVALVRTDLFTYKKGVVRVETQGICVGLTLMDQGLKTHVG
;
A
#
# COMPACT_ATOMS: atom_id res chain seq x y z
N MET A 1 11.92 -10.21 8.67
CA MET A 1 11.40 -9.03 7.94
C MET A 1 12.35 -8.53 6.85
N SER A 2 13.67 -8.75 6.91
CA SER A 2 14.60 -8.15 5.94
C SER A 2 14.60 -8.76 4.53
N THR A 3 14.16 -10.00 4.33
CA THR A 3 14.27 -10.67 3.02
C THR A 3 13.04 -10.56 2.11
N LEU A 4 11.82 -10.46 2.64
CA LEU A 4 10.62 -10.36 1.80
C LEU A 4 10.49 -9.01 1.10
N LEU A 5 10.78 -7.91 1.81
CA LEU A 5 10.62 -6.54 1.29
C LEU A 5 11.72 -6.12 0.29
N LEU A 6 12.72 -6.97 0.03
CA LEU A 6 13.82 -6.69 -0.89
C LEU A 6 13.71 -7.48 -2.20
N LYS A 7 12.66 -8.30 -2.39
CA LYS A 7 12.44 -8.93 -3.70
C LYS A 7 12.12 -7.83 -4.73
N PRO A 8 12.61 -7.92 -5.97
CA PRO A 8 12.38 -6.92 -7.03
C PRO A 8 10.90 -6.55 -7.18
N THR A 9 10.00 -7.51 -6.98
CA THR A 9 8.53 -7.33 -7.01
C THR A 9 8.01 -6.24 -6.07
N TYR A 10 8.69 -5.99 -4.95
CA TYR A 10 8.33 -4.94 -3.98
C TYR A 10 9.18 -3.67 -4.12
N MET A 11 10.27 -3.74 -4.89
CA MET A 11 11.17 -2.62 -5.13
C MET A 11 10.72 -1.76 -6.33
N GLU A 12 9.84 -2.31 -7.16
CA GLU A 12 9.22 -1.60 -8.30
C GLU A 12 7.96 -0.80 -7.89
N ILE A 13 7.92 -0.22 -6.68
CA ILE A 13 6.85 0.74 -6.29
C ILE A 13 7.17 2.09 -6.93
N GLN A 14 7.16 2.13 -8.25
CA GLN A 14 7.20 3.35 -9.03
C GLN A 14 5.75 3.70 -9.42
N LYS A 15 5.13 4.61 -8.65
CA LYS A 15 4.40 5.81 -9.12
C LYS A 15 3.50 6.40 -8.02
N GLN A 16 3.88 7.61 -7.57
CA GLN A 16 3.09 8.64 -6.90
C GLN A 16 2.43 8.32 -5.55
N LEU A 17 3.20 8.47 -4.47
CA LEU A 17 2.66 8.79 -3.14
C LEU A 17 2.05 10.19 -3.11
N MET A 18 1.02 10.36 -2.30
CA MET A 18 0.41 11.66 -2.03
C MET A 18 0.80 12.14 -0.64
N LEU A 19 1.44 13.31 -0.58
CA LEU A 19 1.74 14.05 0.63
C LEU A 19 0.66 15.13 0.80
N CYS A 20 -0.17 15.01 1.84
CA CYS A 20 -1.14 16.04 2.18
C CYS A 20 -0.45 17.14 3.00
N SER A 21 -0.29 18.30 2.38
CA SER A 21 0.76 19.24 2.76
C SER A 21 0.40 20.28 3.80
N LEU A 22 -0.78 20.16 4.41
CA LEU A 22 -1.26 21.14 5.39
C LEU A 22 -0.79 20.85 6.81
N LEU A 23 -0.40 19.60 7.12
CA LEU A 23 0.00 19.17 8.47
C LEU A 23 1.23 18.24 8.49
N GLY A 24 1.96 18.09 7.38
CA GLY A 24 3.07 17.13 7.28
C GLY A 24 2.62 15.66 7.28
N LEU A 25 1.35 15.40 6.91
CA LEU A 25 0.79 14.05 6.89
C LEU A 25 1.16 13.33 5.59
N ILE A 26 1.65 12.10 5.73
CA ILE A 26 1.81 11.14 4.64
C ILE A 26 0.55 10.27 4.64
N SER A 27 -0.17 10.27 3.53
CA SER A 27 -1.36 9.43 3.36
C SER A 27 -1.04 8.32 2.38
N MET A 28 -1.41 7.10 2.78
CA MET A 28 -1.25 5.91 1.95
C MET A 28 -2.59 5.44 1.43
N PHE A 29 -2.70 5.32 0.12
CA PHE A 29 -3.95 5.10 -0.59
C PHE A 29 -3.98 3.74 -1.28
N ILE A 30 -5.19 3.25 -1.52
CA ILE A 30 -5.41 1.93 -2.09
C ILE A 30 -4.77 1.79 -3.47
N ASN A 31 -4.70 2.85 -4.28
CA ASN A 31 -4.06 2.84 -5.60
C ASN A 31 -2.55 2.52 -5.56
N ILE A 32 -1.90 2.66 -4.42
CA ILE A 32 -0.48 2.33 -4.24
C ILE A 32 -0.32 0.98 -3.58
N THR A 33 -1.04 0.74 -2.49
CA THR A 33 -0.92 -0.53 -1.75
C THR A 33 -1.35 -1.76 -2.57
N THR A 34 -2.23 -1.62 -3.55
CA THR A 34 -2.61 -2.70 -4.46
C THR A 34 -1.57 -3.00 -5.55
N GLN A 35 -0.51 -2.20 -5.66
CA GLN A 35 0.64 -2.53 -6.53
C GLN A 35 1.57 -3.57 -5.89
N CYS A 36 1.39 -3.85 -4.59
CA CYS A 36 2.21 -4.78 -3.82
C CYS A 36 1.40 -6.00 -3.41
N THR A 37 1.67 -7.13 -4.05
CA THR A 37 0.99 -8.39 -3.79
C THR A 37 1.94 -9.37 -3.12
N LEU A 38 1.54 -9.90 -1.96
CA LEU A 38 2.13 -11.08 -1.37
C LEU A 38 1.57 -12.31 -2.07
N THR A 39 2.41 -12.98 -2.86
CA THR A 39 2.00 -14.18 -3.62
C THR A 39 1.97 -15.43 -2.74
N ASP A 40 1.50 -16.54 -3.32
CA ASP A 40 1.56 -17.84 -2.65
C ASP A 40 2.99 -18.32 -2.38
N GLU A 41 3.90 -18.04 -3.31
CA GLU A 41 5.32 -18.32 -3.13
C GLU A 41 5.89 -17.49 -1.98
N ASP A 42 5.56 -16.20 -1.89
CA ASP A 42 5.99 -15.35 -0.78
C ASP A 42 5.42 -15.82 0.57
N LEU A 43 4.18 -16.31 0.58
CA LEU A 43 3.57 -16.92 1.77
C LEU A 43 4.28 -18.20 2.20
N SER A 44 4.68 -19.03 1.24
CA SER A 44 5.48 -20.23 1.50
C SER A 44 6.84 -19.87 2.09
N ASP A 45 7.54 -18.92 1.46
CA ASP A 45 8.82 -18.41 1.93
C ASP A 45 8.73 -17.80 3.34
N LEU A 46 7.66 -17.03 3.60
CA LEU A 46 7.39 -16.48 4.92
C LEU A 46 7.24 -17.60 5.96
N ARG A 47 6.48 -18.64 5.64
CA ARG A 47 6.25 -19.78 6.53
C ARG A 47 7.54 -20.55 6.81
N GLU A 48 8.38 -20.76 5.81
CA GLU A 48 9.65 -21.48 5.94
C GLU A 48 10.76 -20.63 6.59
N SER A 49 10.54 -19.32 6.71
CA SER A 49 11.51 -18.42 7.34
C SER A 49 11.70 -18.69 8.84
N LYS A 50 12.89 -18.40 9.35
CA LYS A 50 13.22 -18.48 10.80
C LYS A 50 12.72 -17.26 11.59
N GLY A 51 11.73 -16.53 11.08
CA GLY A 51 11.18 -15.34 11.73
C GLY A 51 10.41 -15.69 12.99
N ARG A 52 10.59 -14.90 14.07
CA ARG A 52 9.92 -15.12 15.37
C ARG A 52 8.40 -15.30 15.26
N HIS A 53 7.76 -14.56 14.34
CA HIS A 53 6.30 -14.57 14.14
C HIS A 53 5.89 -15.17 12.77
N ALA A 54 6.81 -15.86 12.08
CA ALA A 54 6.61 -16.36 10.72
C ALA A 54 5.36 -17.23 10.55
N GLN A 55 5.19 -18.24 11.42
CA GLN A 55 4.04 -19.15 11.36
C GLN A 55 2.74 -18.40 11.63
N PHE A 56 2.69 -17.60 12.70
CA PHE A 56 1.50 -16.81 13.05
C PHE A 56 1.09 -15.84 11.93
N SER A 57 2.06 -15.11 11.36
CA SER A 57 1.80 -14.22 10.22
C SER A 57 1.33 -14.98 8.98
N SER A 58 1.93 -16.13 8.66
CA SER A 58 1.52 -16.96 7.53
C SER A 58 0.10 -17.50 7.70
N ASP A 59 -0.28 -17.97 8.90
CA ASP A 59 -1.63 -18.49 9.17
C ASP A 59 -2.71 -17.40 9.02
N MET A 60 -2.46 -16.19 9.55
CA MET A 60 -3.36 -15.05 9.36
C MET A 60 -3.46 -14.63 7.88
N CYS A 61 -2.32 -14.55 7.19
CA CYS A 61 -2.30 -14.14 5.79
C CYS A 61 -2.98 -15.17 4.88
N LYS A 62 -2.89 -16.47 5.20
CA LYS A 62 -3.60 -17.52 4.48
C LYS A 62 -5.12 -17.32 4.55
N PHE A 63 -5.66 -17.03 5.74
CA PHE A 63 -7.08 -16.72 5.89
C PHE A 63 -7.50 -15.52 5.01
N TYR A 64 -6.70 -14.46 5.01
CA TYR A 64 -6.99 -13.25 4.22
C TYR A 64 -6.82 -13.47 2.71
N ARG A 65 -5.89 -14.34 2.31
CA ARG A 65 -5.71 -14.79 0.92
C ARG A 65 -6.91 -15.59 0.43
N ASP A 66 -7.39 -16.53 1.24
CA ASP A 66 -8.57 -17.35 0.90
C ASP A 66 -9.83 -16.48 0.73
N TRP A 67 -9.91 -15.36 1.47
CA TRP A 67 -10.96 -14.36 1.27
C TRP A 67 -10.79 -13.61 -0.06
N HIS A 68 -9.59 -13.12 -0.39
CA HIS A 68 -9.31 -12.39 -1.64
C HIS A 68 -9.59 -13.21 -2.91
N VAL A 69 -9.33 -14.52 -2.87
CA VAL A 69 -9.71 -15.43 -3.97
C VAL A 69 -11.22 -15.44 -4.17
N LYS A 70 -11.99 -15.43 -3.08
CA LYS A 70 -13.46 -15.50 -3.12
C LYS A 70 -14.10 -14.16 -3.48
N SER A 71 -13.54 -13.04 -3.01
CA SER A 71 -14.08 -11.70 -3.28
C SER A 71 -13.74 -11.23 -4.69
N ASP A 72 -12.46 -11.32 -5.06
CA ASP A 72 -11.90 -10.58 -6.20
C ASP A 72 -11.21 -11.48 -7.23
N GLY A 73 -11.18 -12.80 -6.99
CA GLY A 73 -10.46 -13.75 -7.84
C GLY A 73 -8.94 -13.63 -7.79
N LEU A 74 -8.40 -12.90 -6.80
CA LEU A 74 -6.98 -12.66 -6.66
C LEU A 74 -6.28 -13.80 -5.90
N CYS A 75 -5.30 -14.44 -6.52
CA CYS A 75 -4.41 -15.39 -5.86
C CYS A 75 -3.22 -14.67 -5.19
N GLY A 76 -3.49 -14.05 -4.03
CA GLY A 76 -2.51 -13.31 -3.23
C GLY A 76 -3.19 -12.36 -2.25
N ILE A 77 -2.43 -11.52 -1.55
CA ILE A 77 -2.98 -10.44 -0.71
C ILE A 77 -2.27 -9.11 -0.94
N PHE A 78 -3.01 -8.01 -0.84
CA PHE A 78 -2.44 -6.67 -0.79
C PHE A 78 -2.00 -6.33 0.63
N LEU A 79 -0.76 -5.85 0.78
CA LEU A 79 -0.16 -5.55 2.09
C LEU A 79 -0.40 -4.10 2.51
N HIS A 80 -1.65 -3.68 2.70
CA HIS A 80 -2.01 -2.28 2.97
C HIS A 80 -1.22 -1.65 4.13
N ASP A 81 -1.28 -2.25 5.33
CA ASP A 81 -0.64 -1.71 6.52
C ASP A 81 0.89 -1.89 6.49
N PRO A 82 1.44 -3.06 6.10
CA PRO A 82 2.89 -3.20 5.98
C PRO A 82 3.51 -2.21 5.00
N ILE A 83 2.89 -1.94 3.85
CA ILE A 83 3.40 -0.95 2.88
C ILE A 83 3.34 0.47 3.47
N SER A 84 2.30 0.80 4.23
CA SER A 84 2.21 2.08 4.94
C SER A 84 3.33 2.24 5.98
N PHE A 85 3.69 1.17 6.69
CA PHE A 85 4.83 1.17 7.60
C PHE A 85 6.16 1.32 6.86
N VAL A 86 6.34 0.65 5.72
CA VAL A 86 7.54 0.77 4.88
C VAL A 86 7.71 2.20 4.38
N ALA A 87 6.63 2.90 4.04
CA ALA A 87 6.67 4.32 3.67
C ALA A 87 7.16 5.26 4.79
N LEU A 88 7.13 4.82 6.05
CA LEU A 88 7.70 5.54 7.18
C LEU A 88 9.19 5.23 7.38
N VAL A 89 9.60 3.97 7.25
CA VAL A 89 10.97 3.53 7.58
C VAL A 89 11.93 3.50 6.37
N ARG A 90 11.40 3.50 5.15
CA ARG A 90 12.12 3.45 3.88
C ARG A 90 11.50 4.43 2.89
N THR A 91 11.55 5.72 3.24
CA THR A 91 11.02 6.82 2.42
C THR A 91 11.69 6.90 1.04
N ASP A 92 12.89 6.37 0.88
CA ASP A 92 13.65 6.29 -0.38
C ASP A 92 13.01 5.36 -1.42
N LEU A 93 12.10 4.47 -1.01
CA LEU A 93 11.37 3.57 -1.91
C LEU A 93 10.13 4.23 -2.53
N PHE A 94 9.81 5.48 -2.19
CA PHE A 94 8.59 6.15 -2.60
C PHE A 94 8.84 7.55 -3.14
N THR A 95 8.06 7.93 -4.15
CA THR A 95 8.03 9.30 -4.69
C THR A 95 6.81 10.03 -4.20
N TYR A 96 6.98 11.17 -3.53
CA TYR A 96 5.88 11.92 -2.91
C TYR A 96 5.46 13.12 -3.77
N LYS A 97 4.15 13.32 -3.92
CA LYS A 97 3.54 14.50 -4.55
C LYS A 97 2.80 15.31 -3.51
N LYS A 98 3.15 16.58 -3.39
CA LYS A 98 2.47 17.55 -2.51
C LYS A 98 1.17 18.02 -3.16
N GLY A 99 0.06 18.03 -2.43
CA GLY A 99 -1.19 18.60 -2.92
C GLY A 99 -2.29 18.71 -1.88
N VAL A 100 -3.36 19.39 -2.25
CA VAL A 100 -4.57 19.54 -1.42
C VAL A 100 -5.41 18.29 -1.56
N VAL A 101 -5.74 17.68 -0.44
CA VAL A 101 -6.65 16.53 -0.38
C VAL A 101 -7.99 16.95 0.23
N ARG A 102 -9.09 16.44 -0.33
CA ARG A 102 -10.46 16.61 0.16
C ARG A 102 -11.13 15.24 0.24
N VAL A 103 -12.04 15.09 1.21
CA VAL A 103 -12.86 13.89 1.37
C VAL A 103 -14.31 14.30 1.22
N GLU A 104 -15.03 13.60 0.34
CA GLU A 104 -16.47 13.77 0.21
C GLU A 104 -17.17 13.22 1.46
N THR A 105 -18.06 14.00 2.03
CA THR A 105 -18.76 13.67 3.30
C THR A 105 -20.25 13.46 3.10
N GLN A 106 -20.78 13.70 1.89
CA GLN A 106 -22.20 13.57 1.57
C GLN A 106 -22.44 12.94 0.18
N GLY A 107 -23.67 12.46 -0.06
CA GLY A 107 -24.09 11.92 -1.35
C GLY A 107 -23.61 10.49 -1.64
N ILE A 108 -23.57 10.10 -2.92
CA ILE A 108 -23.23 8.74 -3.35
C ILE A 108 -21.73 8.43 -3.28
N CYS A 109 -20.89 9.47 -3.20
CA CYS A 109 -19.43 9.36 -3.19
C CYS A 109 -18.84 9.55 -1.78
N VAL A 110 -19.63 9.44 -0.72
CA VAL A 110 -19.14 9.57 0.67
C VAL A 110 -17.91 8.68 0.88
N GLY A 111 -16.84 9.28 1.43
CA GLY A 111 -15.55 8.61 1.63
C GLY A 111 -14.57 8.72 0.46
N LEU A 112 -15.00 9.24 -0.70
CA LEU A 112 -14.11 9.49 -1.83
C LEU A 112 -13.05 10.53 -1.45
N THR A 113 -11.78 10.18 -1.64
CA THR A 113 -10.66 11.10 -1.43
C THR A 113 -10.16 11.64 -2.77
N LEU A 114 -10.14 12.96 -2.91
CA LEU A 114 -9.71 13.67 -4.12
C LEU A 114 -8.47 14.50 -3.84
N MET A 115 -7.47 14.42 -4.71
CA MET A 115 -6.27 15.26 -4.64
C MET A 115 -6.22 16.20 -5.83
N ASP A 116 -6.08 17.49 -5.55
CA ASP A 116 -5.69 18.47 -6.55
C ASP A 116 -4.24 18.22 -6.99
N GLN A 117 -4.07 17.97 -8.28
CA GLN A 117 -2.78 17.69 -8.90
C GLN A 117 -1.93 18.94 -9.13
N GLY A 118 -2.48 20.14 -8.93
CA GLY A 118 -1.76 21.42 -9.07
C GLY A 118 -1.31 21.72 -10.51
N LEU A 119 -2.00 21.16 -11.51
CA LEU A 119 -1.61 21.25 -12.92
C LEU A 119 -1.96 22.58 -13.60
N LYS A 120 -2.77 23.42 -12.95
CA LYS A 120 -3.17 24.72 -13.48
C LYS A 120 -2.17 25.78 -13.07
N THR A 121 -1.58 26.46 -14.05
CA THR A 121 -0.90 27.74 -13.83
C THR A 121 -1.95 28.85 -13.89
N HIS A 122 -2.07 29.63 -12.82
CA HIS A 122 -2.84 30.86 -12.86
C HIS A 122 -2.05 31.89 -13.68
N VAL A 123 -2.47 32.13 -14.91
CA VAL A 123 -2.05 33.30 -15.69
C VAL A 123 -2.92 34.46 -15.22
N GLY A 124 -2.33 35.32 -14.39
CA GLY A 124 -2.84 36.66 -14.10
C GLY A 124 -2.32 37.66 -15.11
#